data_AF-A0A7C5LQG3-F1
#
_entry.id   AF-A0A7C5LQG3-F1
#
_cell.length_a   1.000
_cell.length_b   1.000
_cell.length_c   1.000
_cell.angle_alpha   90.00
_cell.angle_beta   90.00
_cell.angle_gamma   90.00
#
_symmetry.space_group_name_H-M   'P 1'
#
loop_
_entity.id
_entity.type
_entity.pdbx_description
1 polymer ?
#
loop_
_entity_poly.entity_id
_entity_poly.type
_entity_poly.pdbx_seq_one_letter_code
_entity_poly.pdbx_strand_id
1 'polypeptide(L)' 'MPHIVILGSGFGALTAVRQIRKSRINAQITVVSPDNHLTYLPSLIWM' A
#
# COMPACT_ATOMS: atom_id res chain seq x y z
N MET A 1 15.51 4.49 -13.34
CA MET A 1 14.92 4.39 -11.99
C MET A 1 13.86 3.30 -12.01
N PRO A 2 13.81 2.39 -11.03
CA PRO A 2 12.81 1.32 -11.01
C PRO A 2 11.39 1.89 -10.81
N HIS A 3 10.42 1.28 -11.49
CA HIS A 3 9.00 1.54 -11.32
C HIS A 3 8.33 0.32 -10.70
N ILE A 4 7.75 0.50 -9.53
CA ILE A 4 7.12 -0.55 -8.73
C ILE A 4 5.61 -0.31 -8.75
N VAL A 5 4.87 -1.28 -9.28
CA VAL A 5 3.41 -1.27 -9.27
C VAL A 5 2.92 -2.24 -8.19
N ILE A 6 2.08 -1.74 -7.29
CA ILE A 6 1.48 -2.52 -6.21
C ILE A 6 -0.02 -2.63 -6.48
N LEU A 7 -0.52 -3.85 -6.55
CA LEU A 7 -1.94 -4.15 -6.74
C LEU A 7 -2.65 -4.26 -5.39
N GLY A 8 -3.70 -3.47 -5.20
CA GLY A 8 -4.46 -3.32 -3.96
C GLY A 8 -3.98 -2.14 -3.09
N SER A 9 -4.91 -1.54 -2.34
CA SER A 9 -4.66 -0.45 -1.38
C SER A 9 -4.85 -0.85 0.10
N GLY A 10 -4.91 -2.15 0.39
CA GLY A 10 -5.07 -2.67 1.75
C GLY A 10 -3.84 -2.49 2.65
N PHE A 11 -3.94 -3.00 3.89
CA PHE A 11 -2.89 -2.85 4.91
C PHE A 11 -1.51 -3.34 4.44
N GLY A 12 -1.45 -4.51 3.80
CA GLY A 12 -0.20 -5.07 3.28
C GLY A 12 0.43 -4.20 2.19
N ALA A 13 -0.37 -3.72 1.25
CA ALA A 13 0.09 -2.87 0.15
C ALA A 13 0.69 -1.56 0.66
N LEU A 14 -0.02 -0.85 1.54
CA LEU A 14 0.46 0.41 2.10
C LEU A 14 1.67 0.20 3.04
N THR A 15 1.76 -0.96 3.69
CA THR A 15 2.96 -1.35 4.45
C THR A 15 4.16 -1.57 3.53
N ALA A 16 3.98 -2.23 2.39
CA ALA A 16 5.04 -2.41 1.40
C ALA A 16 5.57 -1.07 0.87
N VAL A 17 4.67 -0.12 0.54
CA VAL A 17 5.05 1.25 0.15
C VAL A 17 5.95 1.89 1.23
N ARG A 18 5.52 1.82 2.51
CA ARG A 18 6.29 2.38 3.63
C ARG A 18 7.67 1.73 3.76
N GLN A 19 7.76 0.40 3.63
CA GLN A 19 9.05 -0.31 3.71
C GLN A 19 9.99 0.08 2.56
N ILE A 20 9.50 0.15 1.32
CA ILE A 20 10.30 0.56 0.16
C ILE A 20 10.86 1.98 0.35
N ARG A 21 10.02 2.92 0.82
CA ARG A 21 10.45 4.30 1.11
C ARG A 21 11.46 4.35 2.27
N LYS A 22 11.26 3.54 3.32
CA LYS A 22 12.17 3.43 4.47
C LYS A 22 13.54 2.91 4.06
N SER A 23 13.60 1.98 3.11
CA SER A 23 14.85 1.44 2.55
C SER A 23 15.63 2.42 1.66
N ARG A 24 15.16 3.68 1.52
CA ARG A 24 15.77 4.73 0.69
C ARG A 24 15.94 4.32 -0.78
N ILE A 25 15.11 3.39 -1.26
CA ILE A 25 15.10 2.99 -2.66
C ILE A 25 14.48 4.12 -3.46
N ASN A 26 15.25 4.66 -4.40
CA ASN A 26 14.76 5.68 -5.33
C ASN A 26 13.94 5.03 -6.45
N ALA A 27 12.70 4.64 -6.11
CA ALA A 27 11.73 4.05 -7.02
C ALA A 27 10.51 4.96 -7.19
N GLN A 28 9.95 4.96 -8.40
CA GLN A 28 8.57 5.39 -8.62
C GLN A 28 7.65 4.28 -8.12
N ILE A 29 6.63 4.63 -7.33
CA ILE A 29 5.69 3.66 -6.77
C ILE A 29 4.29 4.05 -7.21
N THR A 30 3.59 3.14 -7.87
CA THR A 30 2.17 3.30 -8.25
C THR A 30 1.36 2.24 -7.53
N VAL A 31 0.31 2.67 -6.82
CA VAL A 31 -0.64 1.77 -6.17
C VAL A 31 -1.93 1.78 -6.99
N VAL A 32 -2.41 0.62 -7.40
CA VAL A 32 -3.63 0.47 -8.19
C VAL A 32 -4.65 -0.29 -7.35
N SER A 33 -5.81 0.32 -7.12
CA SER A 33 -6.88 -0.29 -6.35
C SER A 33 -8.23 0.19 -6.90
N PRO A 34 -9.29 -0.65 -6.85
CA PRO A 34 -10.64 -0.21 -7.19
C PRO A 34 -11.14 0.91 -6.26
N ASP A 35 -10.68 0.92 -5.01
CA ASP A 35 -11.11 1.83 -3.97
C ASP A 35 -10.00 2.80 -3.53
N ASN A 36 -10.39 4.04 -3.21
CA ASN A 36 -9.49 5.10 -2.75
C ASN A 36 -9.37 5.22 -1.21
N HIS A 37 -9.97 4.29 -0.46
CA HIS A 37 -9.94 4.28 1.01
C HIS A 37 -9.22 3.02 1.53
N LEU A 38 -8.71 3.12 2.75
CA LEU A 38 -8.22 1.97 3.50
C LEU A 38 -9.26 1.58 4.54
N THR A 39 -9.87 0.40 4.38
CA THR A 39 -10.70 -0.20 5.42
C THR A 39 -9.80 -0.92 6.42
N TYR A 40 -9.76 -0.42 7.65
CA TYR A 40 -9.05 -1.10 8.73
C TYR A 40 -9.92 -2.22 9.31
N LEU A 41 -9.88 -3.37 8.62
CA LEU A 41 -10.64 -4.58 8.96
C LEU A 41 -10.60 -4.98 10.44
N PRO A 42 -9.49 -4.83 11.19
CA PRO A 42 -9.49 -5.16 12.61
C PRO A 42 -10.48 -4.36 13.46
N SER A 43 -10.89 -3.16 13.04
CA SER A 43 -11.91 -2.37 13.73
C SER A 43 -13.35 -2.82 13.46
N LEU A 44 -13.56 -3.68 12.46
CA LEU A 44 -14.90 -4.14 12.06
C LEU A 44 -15.33 -5.46 12.70
N ILE A 45 -14.52 -6.05 13.58
CA ILE A 45 -14.82 -7.36 14.20
C ILE A 45 -16.13 -7.37 15.02
N TRP A 46 -16.69 -6.20 15.33
CA TRP A 46 -17.91 -6.01 16.11
C TRP A 46 -19.11 -5.51 15.28
N MET A 47 -18.96 -5.36 13.96
CA MET A 47 -20.06 -5.06 13.03
C MET A 47 -20.78 -6.35 12.63
#